data_AF-A0A1G2VET2-F1
#
_entry.id   AF-A0A1G2VET2-F1
#
_cell.length_a   1.000
_cell.length_b   1.000
_cell.length_c   1.000
_cell.angle_alpha   90.00
_cell.angle_beta   90.00
_cell.angle_gamma   90.00
#
_symmetry.space_group_name_H-M   'P 1'
#
loop_
_entity.id
_entity.type
_entity.pdbx_description
1 polymer ?
#
loop_
_entity_poly.entity_id
_entity_poly.type
_entity_poly.pdbx_seq_one_letter_code
_entity_poly.pdbx_strand_id
1 'polypeptide(L)'
;MIRITLSRLAGIGIMVWAFALPVFAQNSSSIATEKGLQNPLKFDNINDFIAGFLRAIVMIAIPLITIFVVYAGFKFISARGKPDSLNEAKKNFTYVILGAILILSAWVLATLIGGTVRQLLG
;
A
#
# COMPACT_ATOMS: atom_id res chain seq x y z
N MET A 1 21.01 35.17 -12.66
CA MET A 1 19.63 34.68 -12.41
C MET A 1 19.50 33.18 -12.05
N ILE A 2 20.56 32.35 -12.15
CA ILE A 2 20.47 30.87 -11.93
C ILE A 2 20.44 30.42 -10.45
N ARG A 3 20.89 31.23 -9.48
CA ARG A 3 21.04 30.79 -8.08
C ARG A 3 19.74 30.77 -7.24
N ILE A 4 18.68 31.42 -7.72
CA ILE A 4 17.40 31.57 -6.99
C ILE A 4 16.39 30.44 -7.28
N THR A 5 16.55 29.74 -8.41
CA THR A 5 15.68 28.61 -8.78
C THR A 5 16.12 27.32 -8.10
N LEU A 6 17.42 27.18 -7.79
CA LEU A 6 17.96 26.00 -7.09
C LEU A 6 17.49 25.90 -5.63
N SER A 7 17.36 27.04 -4.93
CA SER A 7 16.90 27.07 -3.53
C SER A 7 15.42 26.74 -3.38
N ARG A 8 14.59 27.06 -4.39
CA ARG A 8 13.15 26.72 -4.39
C ARG A 8 12.91 25.24 -4.70
N LEU A 9 13.76 24.61 -5.51
CA LEU A 9 13.72 23.16 -5.77
C LEU A 9 14.14 22.34 -4.54
N ALA A 10 15.18 22.80 -3.82
CA ALA A 10 15.62 22.18 -2.58
C ALA A 10 14.56 22.28 -1.45
N GLY A 11 13.86 23.42 -1.34
CA GLY A 11 12.78 23.60 -0.35
C GLY A 11 11.59 22.64 -0.57
N ILE A 12 11.21 22.40 -1.84
CA ILE A 12 10.13 21.44 -2.16
C ILE A 12 10.58 20.01 -1.88
N GLY A 13 11.85 19.66 -2.19
CA GLY A 13 12.41 18.35 -1.88
C GLY A 13 12.41 18.05 -0.37
N ILE A 14 12.76 19.05 0.45
CA ILE A 14 12.74 18.91 1.92
C ILE A 14 11.31 18.84 2.46
N MET A 15 10.35 19.57 1.88
CA MET A 15 8.92 19.44 2.25
C MET A 15 8.33 18.08 1.90
N VAL A 16 8.65 17.53 0.72
CA VAL A 16 8.24 16.17 0.32
C VAL A 16 8.85 15.12 1.26
N TRP A 17 10.11 15.30 1.65
CA TRP A 17 10.78 14.42 2.61
C TRP A 17 10.16 14.54 4.01
N ALA A 18 9.88 15.75 4.48
CA ALA A 18 9.26 16.01 5.79
C ALA A 18 7.83 15.46 5.90
N PHE A 19 7.05 15.49 4.81
CA PHE A 19 5.70 14.91 4.77
C PHE A 19 5.73 13.38 4.74
N ALA A 20 6.84 12.78 4.30
CA ALA A 20 7.05 11.34 4.32
C ALA A 20 7.48 10.82 5.71
N LEU A 21 8.15 11.63 6.55
CA LEU A 21 8.61 11.24 7.88
C LEU A 21 7.51 10.68 8.81
N PRO A 22 6.30 11.27 8.93
CA PRO A 22 5.28 10.72 9.81
C PRO A 22 4.73 9.35 9.35
N VAL A 23 4.87 9.00 8.06
CA VAL A 23 4.46 7.68 7.52
C VAL A 23 5.46 6.59 7.91
N PHE A 24 6.75 6.92 8.06
CA PHE A 24 7.77 5.98 8.53
C PHE A 24 7.89 5.90 10.07
N ALA A 25 7.38 6.89 10.80
CA ALA A 25 7.47 6.94 12.27
C ALA A 25 6.40 6.13 13.03
N GLN A 26 5.34 5.63 12.38
CA GLN A 26 4.24 4.92 13.05
C GLN A 26 4.53 3.47 13.48
N ASN A 27 5.80 3.01 13.40
CA ASN A 27 6.18 1.63 13.72
C ASN A 27 7.09 1.49 14.95
N SER A 28 7.09 2.46 15.87
CA SER A 28 7.73 2.29 17.18
C SER A 28 6.82 1.49 18.11
N SER A 29 6.78 0.17 17.95
CA SER A 29 6.24 -0.73 18.98
C SER A 29 7.08 -0.57 20.24
N SER A 30 6.50 0.01 21.28
CA SER A 30 7.03 0.08 22.64
C SER A 30 7.50 -1.30 23.10
N ILE A 31 8.78 -1.41 23.46
CA ILE A 31 9.38 -2.61 24.05
C ILE A 31 8.89 -2.69 25.49
N ALA A 32 7.90 -3.55 25.75
CA ALA A 32 7.62 -3.99 27.10
C ALA A 32 8.74 -4.94 27.53
N THR A 33 9.53 -4.50 28.51
CA THR A 33 10.42 -5.35 29.29
C THR A 33 9.56 -6.32 30.06
N GLU A 34 9.54 -7.60 29.69
CA GLU A 34 9.41 -8.72 30.63
C GLU A 34 10.24 -9.93 30.16
N LYS A 35 10.99 -10.48 31.12
CA LYS A 35 11.89 -11.62 30.97
C LYS A 35 11.08 -12.91 30.76
N GLY A 36 11.17 -13.47 29.57
CA GLY A 36 10.74 -14.81 29.19
C GLY A 36 11.28 -15.07 27.78
N LEU A 37 11.40 -16.34 27.36
CA LEU A 37 11.95 -16.73 26.06
C LEU A 37 11.34 -15.88 24.92
N GLN A 38 12.09 -14.89 24.43
CA GLN A 38 11.60 -13.88 23.52
C GLN A 38 11.48 -14.50 22.14
N ASN A 39 10.25 -14.87 21.75
CA ASN A 39 9.97 -15.35 20.41
C ASN A 39 10.37 -14.25 19.40
N PRO A 40 11.37 -14.45 18.53
CA PRO A 40 11.83 -13.44 17.57
C PRO A 40 10.77 -13.13 16.49
N LEU A 41 9.67 -13.91 16.50
CA LEU A 41 8.41 -13.61 15.84
C LEU A 41 7.47 -13.05 16.93
N LYS A 42 7.24 -11.74 16.98
CA LYS A 42 6.32 -11.07 17.93
C LYS A 42 4.84 -11.43 17.70
N PHE A 43 4.51 -12.71 17.63
CA PHE A 43 3.18 -13.22 17.35
C PHE A 43 2.86 -14.34 18.32
N ASP A 44 2.01 -14.05 19.30
CA ASP A 44 1.59 -15.01 20.34
C ASP A 44 0.55 -16.01 19.81
N ASN A 45 -0.06 -15.73 18.65
CA ASN A 45 -1.06 -16.56 17.99
C ASN A 45 -0.90 -16.53 16.47
N ILE A 46 -1.32 -17.60 15.77
CA ILE A 46 -1.35 -17.67 14.29
C ILE A 46 -2.10 -16.46 13.69
N ASN A 47 -3.11 -15.98 14.40
CA ASN A 47 -3.97 -14.87 13.98
C ASN A 47 -3.20 -13.54 13.93
N ASP A 48 -2.31 -13.28 14.90
CA ASP A 48 -1.51 -12.05 14.89
C ASP A 48 -0.44 -12.08 13.80
N PHE A 49 0.12 -13.26 13.50
CA PHE A 49 1.03 -13.43 12.37
C PHE A 49 0.34 -13.11 11.04
N ILE A 50 -0.88 -13.62 10.84
CA ILE A 50 -1.68 -13.33 9.66
C ILE A 50 -2.02 -11.83 9.58
N ALA A 51 -2.38 -11.21 10.70
CA ALA A 51 -2.67 -9.76 10.74
C ALA A 51 -1.44 -8.91 10.44
N GLY A 52 -0.28 -9.25 10.98
CA GLY A 52 0.99 -8.57 10.72
C GLY A 52 1.44 -8.72 9.27
N PHE A 53 1.31 -9.92 8.70
CA PHE A 53 1.61 -10.20 7.30
C PHE A 53 0.68 -9.43 6.35
N LEU A 54 -0.61 -9.39 6.66
CA LEU A 54 -1.59 -8.64 5.88
C LEU A 54 -1.28 -7.13 5.90
N ARG A 55 -0.90 -6.59 7.06
CA ARG A 55 -0.50 -5.18 7.19
C ARG A 55 0.77 -4.86 6.40
N ALA A 56 1.75 -5.76 6.39
CA ALA A 56 2.97 -5.61 5.60
C ALA A 56 2.68 -5.57 4.08
N ILE A 57 1.78 -6.44 3.61
CA ILE A 57 1.33 -6.43 2.20
C ILE A 57 0.58 -5.13 1.87
N VAL A 58 -0.31 -4.66 2.74
CA VAL A 58 -1.06 -3.42 2.47
C VAL A 58 -0.12 -2.22 2.36
N MET A 59 0.94 -2.17 3.17
CA MET A 59 1.93 -1.08 3.14
C MET A 59 2.67 -1.00 1.79
N ILE A 60 2.98 -2.13 1.16
CA ILE A 60 3.62 -2.15 -0.18
C ILE A 60 2.59 -2.01 -1.32
N ALA A 61 1.34 -2.43 -1.09
CA ALA A 61 0.30 -2.44 -2.11
C ALA A 61 -0.16 -1.02 -2.51
N ILE A 62 -0.28 -0.08 -1.57
CA ILE A 62 -0.75 1.29 -1.85
C ILE A 62 0.13 2.03 -2.88
N PRO A 63 1.48 2.11 -2.72
CA PRO A 63 2.33 2.75 -3.72
C PRO A 63 2.33 1.99 -5.05
N LEU A 64 2.25 0.65 -5.01
CA LEU A 64 2.22 -0.19 -6.20
C LEU A 64 0.98 0.11 -7.08
N ILE A 65 -0.22 0.12 -6.50
CA ILE A 65 -1.47 0.43 -7.21
C ILE A 65 -1.40 1.80 -7.86
N THR A 66 -0.85 2.79 -7.15
CA THR A 66 -0.76 4.18 -7.64
C THR A 66 0.04 4.23 -8.96
N ILE A 67 1.17 3.53 -9.03
CA ILE A 67 2.01 3.46 -10.24
C ILE A 67 1.27 2.77 -11.39
N PHE A 68 0.57 1.66 -11.10
CA PHE A 68 -0.20 0.93 -12.11
C PHE A 68 -1.36 1.75 -12.69
N VAL A 69 -2.07 2.51 -11.87
CA VAL A 69 -3.16 3.40 -12.31
C VAL A 69 -2.63 4.50 -13.23
N VAL A 70 -1.53 5.14 -12.86
CA VAL A 70 -0.88 6.19 -13.68
C VAL A 70 -0.46 5.62 -15.03
N TYR A 71 0.18 4.45 -15.06
CA TYR A 71 0.61 3.80 -16.29
C TYR A 71 -0.57 3.45 -17.23
N ALA A 72 -1.65 2.89 -16.67
CA ALA A 72 -2.84 2.59 -17.45
C ALA A 72 -3.51 3.86 -18.01
N GLY A 73 -3.52 4.96 -17.25
CA GLY A 73 -4.00 6.26 -17.71
C GLY A 73 -3.21 6.79 -18.91
N PHE A 74 -1.88 6.75 -18.84
CA PHE A 74 -1.01 7.15 -19.96
C PHE A 74 -1.24 6.29 -21.21
N LYS A 75 -1.45 4.98 -21.06
CA LYS A 75 -1.75 4.09 -22.20
C LYS A 75 -3.07 4.44 -22.87
N PHE A 76 -4.08 4.84 -22.10
CA PHE A 76 -5.37 5.31 -22.63
C PHE A 76 -5.24 6.60 -23.45
N ILE A 77 -4.45 7.56 -22.97
CA ILE A 77 -4.25 8.85 -23.64
C ILE A 77 -3.41 8.67 -24.92
N SER A 78 -2.43 7.77 -24.90
CA SER A 78 -1.56 7.48 -26.04
C SER A 78 -2.29 6.80 -27.21
N ALA A 79 -3.35 6.04 -26.95
CA ALA A 79 -4.08 5.28 -27.97
C ALA A 79 -4.78 6.15 -29.04
N ARG A 80 -5.02 7.45 -28.77
CA ARG A 80 -5.50 8.49 -29.72
C ARG A 80 -6.57 8.06 -30.75
N GLY A 81 -7.41 7.05 -30.43
CA GLY A 81 -8.49 6.57 -31.31
C GLY A 81 -8.12 5.46 -32.31
N LYS A 82 -6.92 4.88 -32.26
CA LYS A 82 -6.63 3.64 -33.03
C LYS A 82 -7.30 2.44 -32.33
N PRO A 83 -8.17 1.67 -33.00
CA PRO A 83 -9.00 0.64 -32.37
C PRO A 83 -8.17 -0.45 -31.67
N ASP A 84 -7.04 -0.88 -32.27
CA ASP A 84 -6.17 -1.89 -31.67
C ASP A 84 -5.55 -1.43 -30.35
N SER A 85 -4.90 -0.27 -30.34
CA SER A 85 -4.28 0.27 -29.12
C SER A 85 -5.29 0.61 -28.03
N LEU A 86 -6.53 0.92 -28.42
CA LEU A 86 -7.62 1.24 -27.50
C LEU A 86 -8.18 -0.03 -26.84
N ASN A 87 -8.28 -1.12 -27.61
CA ASN A 87 -8.61 -2.43 -27.06
C ASN A 87 -7.52 -2.93 -26.09
N GLU A 88 -6.26 -2.71 -26.45
CA GLU A 88 -5.13 -3.07 -25.59
C GLU A 88 -5.05 -2.21 -24.32
N ALA A 89 -5.34 -0.91 -24.41
CA ALA A 89 -5.44 -0.01 -23.25
C ALA A 89 -6.58 -0.43 -22.31
N LYS A 90 -7.75 -0.78 -22.86
CA LYS A 90 -8.88 -1.32 -22.08
C LYS A 90 -8.49 -2.58 -21.33
N LYS A 91 -7.84 -3.54 -22.00
CA LYS A 91 -7.39 -4.78 -21.39
C LYS A 91 -6.44 -4.51 -20.21
N ASN A 92 -5.47 -3.60 -20.41
CA ASN A 92 -4.55 -3.20 -19.33
C ASN A 92 -5.28 -2.56 -18.15
N PHE A 93 -6.26 -1.69 -18.41
CA PHE A 93 -7.03 -1.03 -17.36
C PHE A 93 -7.91 -2.01 -16.57
N THR A 94 -8.48 -3.01 -17.24
CA THR A 94 -9.20 -4.10 -16.55
C THR A 94 -8.29 -4.85 -15.57
N TYR A 95 -7.03 -5.11 -15.93
CA TYR A 95 -6.08 -5.73 -14.99
C TYR A 95 -5.78 -4.85 -13.78
N VAL A 96 -5.65 -3.53 -13.97
CA VAL A 96 -5.47 -2.59 -12.85
C VAL A 96 -6.69 -2.57 -11.93
N ILE A 97 -7.90 -2.58 -12.50
CA ILE A 97 -9.15 -2.66 -11.74
C ILE A 97 -9.26 -3.98 -10.98
N LEU A 98 -8.91 -5.10 -11.61
CA LEU A 98 -8.89 -6.41 -10.95
C LEU A 98 -7.94 -6.42 -9.74
N GLY A 99 -6.75 -5.82 -9.87
CA GLY A 99 -5.82 -5.67 -8.74
C GLY A 99 -6.39 -4.83 -7.60
N ALA A 100 -7.06 -3.72 -7.91
CA ALA A 100 -7.71 -2.89 -6.90
C ALA A 100 -8.85 -3.63 -6.19
N ILE A 101 -9.71 -4.32 -6.95
CA ILE A 101 -10.81 -5.12 -6.41
C ILE A 101 -10.30 -6.27 -5.53
N LEU A 102 -9.22 -6.95 -5.93
CA LEU A 102 -8.62 -8.04 -5.16
C LEU A 102 -8.23 -7.58 -3.75
N ILE A 103 -7.60 -6.42 -3.64
CA ILE A 103 -7.10 -5.87 -2.38
C ILE A 103 -8.25 -5.43 -1.48
N LEU A 104 -9.25 -4.77 -2.05
CA LEU A 104 -10.48 -4.41 -1.33
C LEU A 104 -11.22 -5.66 -0.82
N SER A 105 -11.29 -6.71 -1.66
CA SER A 105 -11.93 -7.98 -1.31
C SER A 105 -11.21 -8.70 -0.17
N ALA A 106 -9.88 -8.68 -0.17
CA ALA A 106 -9.09 -9.28 0.89
C ALA A 106 -9.38 -8.66 2.26
N TRP A 107 -9.54 -7.33 2.32
CA TRP A 107 -9.85 -6.63 3.58
C TRP A 107 -11.26 -6.94 4.09
N VAL A 108 -12.25 -6.98 3.18
CA VAL A 108 -13.63 -7.34 3.51
C VAL A 108 -13.69 -8.77 4.05
N LEU A 109 -13.09 -9.74 3.35
CA LEU A 109 -13.08 -11.14 3.78
C LEU A 109 -12.35 -11.33 5.12
N ALA A 110 -11.20 -10.66 5.31
CA ALA A 110 -10.47 -10.73 6.58
C ALA A 110 -11.30 -10.20 7.76
N THR A 111 -12.05 -9.12 7.55
CA THR A 111 -12.92 -8.54 8.59
C THR A 111 -14.10 -9.46 8.91
N LEU A 112 -14.70 -10.09 7.90
CA LEU A 112 -15.81 -11.04 8.08
C LEU A 112 -15.36 -12.30 8.85
N ILE A 113 -14.21 -12.86 8.48
CA ILE A 113 -13.64 -14.02 9.17
C ILE A 113 -13.24 -13.64 10.59
N GLY A 114 -12.54 -12.52 10.78
CA GLY A 114 -12.14 -12.04 12.10
C GLY A 114 -13.34 -11.78 13.03
N GLY A 115 -14.42 -11.20 12.49
CA GLY A 115 -15.68 -11.01 13.23
C GLY A 115 -16.31 -12.34 13.65
N THR A 116 -16.39 -13.30 12.73
CA THR A 116 -16.95 -14.63 13.01
C THR A 116 -16.10 -15.40 14.03
N VAL A 117 -14.78 -15.37 13.88
CA VAL A 117 -13.85 -16.04 14.79
C VAL A 117 -13.92 -15.45 16.19
N ARG A 118 -14.01 -14.12 16.32
CA ARG A 118 -14.14 -13.43 17.61
C ARG A 118 -15.49 -13.66 18.28
N GLN A 119 -16.53 -13.95 17.49
CA GLN A 119 -17.86 -14.30 17.99
C GLN A 119 -17.95 -15.78 18.44
N LEU A 120 -17.13 -16.66 17.88
CA LEU A 120 -17.02 -18.07 18.29
C LEU A 120 -16.04 -18.29 19.45
N LEU A 121 -15.01 -17.44 19.57
CA LEU A 121 -14.02 -17.42 20.66
C LEU A 121 -14.42 -16.49 21.82
N GLY A 122 -15.72 -16.24 22.00
CA GLY A 122 -16.25 -15.45 23.12
C GLY A 122 -15.65 -15.84 24.46
#